data_AF-A0A645JLZ7-F1
#
_entry.id   AF-A0A645JLZ7-F1
#
_cell.length_a   1.000
_cell.length_b   1.000
_cell.length_c   1.000
_cell.angle_alpha   90.00
_cell.angle_beta   90.00
_cell.angle_gamma   90.00
#
_symmetry.space_group_name_H-M   'P 1'
#
loop_
_entity.id
_entity.type
_entity.pdbx_description
1 polymer ?
#
loop_
_entity_poly.entity_id
_entity_poly.type
_entity_poly.pdbx_seq_one_letter_code
_entity_poly.pdbx_strand_id
1 'polypeptide(L)'
;MAIKDIHDKLIDSMAEAVAYGVPTFKAFMVYDFGVTDGVLYQLLEKSKEIGARISVHAENREVCGMLTKRFLAEVIFMPEG
;
A
#
# COMPACT_ATOMS: atom_id res chain seq x y z
N MET A 1 -12.17 0.96 -1.99
CA MET A 1 -11.63 -0.42 -2.06
C MET A 1 -10.18 -0.44 -1.59
N ALA A 2 -9.73 -1.47 -0.86
CA ALA A 2 -8.32 -1.62 -0.47
C ALA A 2 -7.57 -2.43 -1.52
N ILE A 3 -6.46 -1.90 -2.01
CA ILE A 3 -5.57 -2.56 -2.96
C ILE A 3 -4.57 -3.36 -2.12
N LYS A 4 -4.79 -4.67 -2.06
CA LYS A 4 -3.93 -5.63 -1.32
C LYS A 4 -3.33 -6.70 -2.23
N ASP A 5 -3.81 -6.80 -3.46
CA ASP A 5 -3.46 -7.86 -4.39
C ASP A 5 -2.99 -7.21 -5.70
N ILE A 6 -1.70 -7.32 -5.99
CA ILE A 6 -1.02 -6.56 -7.07
C ILE A 6 -1.11 -7.30 -8.42
N HIS A 7 -1.99 -8.29 -8.53
CA HIS A 7 -2.17 -9.00 -9.78
C HIS A 7 -2.68 -8.06 -10.88
N ASP A 8 -2.18 -8.25 -12.10
CA ASP A 8 -2.44 -7.41 -13.29
C ASP A 8 -3.93 -7.11 -13.51
N LYS A 9 -4.83 -7.99 -13.04
CA LYS A 9 -6.29 -7.84 -13.16
C LYS A 9 -6.91 -6.74 -12.29
N LEU A 10 -6.23 -6.27 -11.24
CA LEU A 10 -6.82 -5.27 -10.34
C LEU A 10 -6.94 -3.90 -11.02
N ILE A 11 -5.91 -3.49 -11.76
CA ILE A 11 -5.90 -2.20 -12.49
C ILE A 11 -7.02 -2.18 -13.54
N ASP A 12 -7.26 -3.32 -14.20
CA ASP A 12 -8.34 -3.47 -15.18
C ASP A 12 -9.73 -3.31 -14.53
N SER A 13 -9.92 -3.82 -13.31
CA SER A 13 -11.19 -3.74 -12.58
C SER A 13 -11.51 -2.35 -11.99
N MET A 14 -10.55 -1.43 -11.98
CA MET A 14 -10.77 -0.09 -11.39
C MET A 14 -11.85 0.70 -12.12
N ALA A 15 -11.93 0.59 -13.45
CA ALA A 15 -12.94 1.28 -14.24
C ALA A 15 -14.35 0.77 -13.93
N GLU A 16 -14.50 -0.54 -13.75
CA GLU A 16 -15.76 -1.18 -13.37
C GLU A 16 -16.21 -0.74 -11.97
N ALA A 17 -15.26 -0.67 -11.02
CA ALA A 17 -15.54 -0.18 -9.68
C ALA A 17 -16.00 1.29 -9.67
N VAL A 18 -15.39 2.15 -10.49
CA VAL A 18 -15.84 3.54 -10.67
C VAL A 18 -17.26 3.58 -11.25
N ALA A 19 -17.53 2.78 -12.29
CA ALA A 19 -18.87 2.69 -12.89
C ALA A 19 -19.94 2.18 -11.90
N TYR A 20 -19.53 1.35 -10.93
CA TYR A 20 -20.37 0.87 -9.83
C TYR A 20 -20.49 1.88 -8.66
N GLY A 21 -19.89 3.07 -8.77
CA GLY A 21 -20.00 4.13 -7.75
C GLY A 21 -18.90 4.13 -6.69
N VAL A 22 -17.77 3.46 -6.92
CA VAL A 22 -16.61 3.42 -6.01
C VAL A 22 -15.40 4.13 -6.62
N PRO A 23 -15.29 5.48 -6.50
CA PRO A 23 -14.23 6.25 -7.15
C PRO A 23 -12.96 6.41 -6.30
N THR A 24 -12.84 5.70 -5.17
CA THR A 24 -11.70 5.85 -4.26
C THR A 24 -11.05 4.52 -3.91
N PHE A 25 -9.73 4.49 -3.99
CA PHE A 25 -8.91 3.31 -3.75
C PHE A 25 -7.83 3.60 -2.71
N LYS A 26 -7.52 2.61 -1.87
CA LYS A 26 -6.52 2.72 -0.80
C LYS A 26 -5.32 1.83 -1.12
N ALA A 27 -4.14 2.44 -1.25
CA ALA A 27 -2.85 1.77 -1.40
C ALA A 27 -2.04 1.82 -0.09
N PHE A 28 -1.15 0.86 0.09
CA PHE A 28 -0.23 0.78 1.22
C PHE A 28 1.20 0.65 0.67
N MET A 29 2.14 1.45 1.18
CA MET A 29 3.57 1.35 0.80
C MET A 29 4.39 0.50 1.78
N VAL A 30 3.73 0.03 2.83
CA VAL A 30 4.29 -0.75 3.93
C VAL A 30 3.55 -2.08 4.02
N TYR A 31 4.06 -2.99 4.86
CA TYR A 31 3.64 -4.38 5.00
C TYR A 31 4.11 -5.29 3.85
N ASP A 32 3.90 -6.59 4.02
CA ASP A 32 4.22 -7.63 3.04
C ASP A 32 3.41 -7.49 1.74
N PHE A 33 2.18 -6.98 1.84
CA PHE A 33 1.30 -6.62 0.73
C PHE A 33 1.48 -5.18 0.20
N GLY A 34 2.49 -4.44 0.67
CA GLY A 34 2.75 -3.07 0.22
C GLY A 34 3.07 -3.02 -1.28
N VAL A 35 2.53 -2.02 -1.98
CA VAL A 35 2.80 -1.80 -3.40
C VAL A 35 4.23 -1.30 -3.61
N THR A 36 4.83 -1.69 -4.73
CA THR A 36 6.10 -1.10 -5.19
C THR A 36 5.85 0.29 -5.80
N ASP A 37 6.91 1.08 -5.95
CA ASP A 37 6.82 2.41 -6.58
C ASP A 37 6.28 2.34 -8.02
N GLY A 38 6.68 1.31 -8.79
CA GLY A 38 6.17 1.10 -10.15
C GLY A 38 4.67 0.83 -10.19
N VAL A 39 4.16 0.05 -9.24
CA VAL A 39 2.72 -0.25 -9.12
C VAL A 39 1.95 0.99 -8.66
N LEU A 40 2.49 1.74 -7.69
CA LEU A 40 1.90 3.00 -7.26
C LEU A 40 1.81 4.00 -8.42
N TYR A 41 2.83 4.07 -9.27
CA TYR A 41 2.83 4.91 -10.46
C TYR A 41 1.70 4.52 -11.43
N GLN A 42 1.57 3.23 -11.76
CA GLN A 42 0.49 2.74 -12.62
C GLN A 42 -0.91 3.02 -12.03
N LEU A 43 -1.08 2.86 -10.72
CA LEU A 43 -2.33 3.19 -10.03
C LEU A 43 -2.67 4.69 -10.15
N LEU A 44 -1.67 5.56 -10.02
CA LEU A 44 -1.85 7.00 -10.18
C LEU A 44 -2.22 7.37 -11.61
N GLU A 45 -1.52 6.82 -12.62
CA GLU A 45 -1.87 7.00 -14.03
C GLU A 45 -3.30 6.55 -14.32
N LYS A 46 -3.65 5.32 -13.91
CA LYS A 46 -5.00 4.79 -14.13
C LYS A 46 -6.07 5.64 -13.44
N SER A 47 -5.80 6.08 -12.21
CA SER A 47 -6.75 6.91 -11.46
C SER A 47 -7.06 8.23 -12.16
N LYS A 48 -6.05 8.83 -12.80
CA LYS A 48 -6.21 10.05 -13.60
C LYS A 48 -7.08 9.81 -14.83
N GLU A 49 -6.89 8.70 -15.53
CA GLU A 49 -7.69 8.34 -16.71
C GLU A 49 -9.18 8.19 -16.39
N ILE A 50 -9.51 7.53 -15.27
CA ILE A 50 -10.88 7.15 -14.93
C ILE A 50 -11.56 8.12 -13.96
N GLY A 51 -10.90 9.22 -13.57
CA GLY A 51 -11.44 10.18 -12.60
C GLY A 51 -11.56 9.64 -11.18
N ALA A 52 -10.69 8.72 -10.78
CA ALA A 52 -10.64 8.15 -9.44
C ALA A 52 -9.60 8.83 -8.55
N ARG A 53 -9.66 8.56 -7.24
CA ARG A 53 -8.71 9.07 -6.24
C ARG A 53 -7.99 7.93 -5.53
N ILE A 54 -6.66 8.03 -5.44
CA ILE A 54 -5.84 7.12 -4.64
C ILE A 54 -5.53 7.76 -3.29
N SER A 55 -5.85 7.04 -2.21
CA SER A 55 -5.40 7.32 -0.86
C SER A 55 -4.22 6.42 -0.55
N VAL A 56 -3.14 6.95 0.04
CA VAL A 56 -1.92 6.20 0.31
C VAL A 56 -1.66 6.13 1.81
N HIS A 57 -1.37 4.95 2.32
CA HIS A 57 -0.71 4.78 3.62
C HIS A 57 0.80 4.83 3.40
N ALA A 58 1.38 6.00 3.63
CA ALA A 58 2.73 6.36 3.22
C ALA A 58 3.73 6.19 4.37
N GLU A 59 4.15 4.95 4.60
CA GLU A 59 5.25 4.60 5.49
C GLU A 59 6.34 3.87 4.69
N ASN A 60 7.62 4.08 5.05
CA ASN A 60 8.73 3.40 4.36
C ASN A 60 8.95 2.01 4.98
N ARG A 61 8.74 0.96 4.17
CA ARG A 61 8.85 -0.44 4.58
C ARG A 61 10.21 -0.79 5.19
N GLU A 62 11.31 -0.32 4.61
CA GLU A 62 12.65 -0.63 5.08
C GLU A 62 12.93 0.01 6.44
N VAL A 63 12.56 1.28 6.60
CA VAL A 63 12.70 2.01 7.87
C VAL A 63 11.87 1.36 8.95
N CYS A 64 10.60 1.05 8.69
CA CYS A 64 9.74 0.34 9.63
C CYS A 64 10.37 -1.01 10.02
N GLY A 65 10.82 -1.81 9.05
CA GLY A 65 11.46 -3.09 9.32
C GLY A 65 12.75 -2.99 10.13
N MET A 66 13.59 -1.99 9.85
CA MET A 66 14.82 -1.73 10.60
C MET A 66 14.52 -1.36 12.06
N LEU A 67 13.56 -0.46 12.29
CA LEU A 67 13.16 -0.03 13.63
C LEU A 67 12.49 -1.16 14.41
N THR A 68 11.60 -1.94 13.79
CA THR A 68 10.99 -3.12 14.42
C THR A 68 12.06 -4.12 14.86
N LYS A 69 13.04 -4.43 14.00
CA LYS A 69 14.15 -5.32 14.37
C LYS A 69 14.98 -4.78 15.53
N ARG A 70 15.30 -3.47 15.51
CA ARG A 70 16.05 -2.83 16.58
C ARG A 70 15.33 -2.93 17.92
N PHE A 71 14.06 -2.54 17.99
CA PHE A 71 13.32 -2.53 19.25
C PHE A 71 13.02 -3.94 19.78
N LEU A 72 12.82 -4.94 18.91
CA LEU A 72 12.74 -6.33 19.34
C LEU A 72 14.06 -6.82 19.95
N ALA A 73 15.20 -6.40 19.40
CA ALA A 73 16.50 -6.72 19.98
C ALA A 73 16.69 -6.02 21.34
N GLU A 74 16.35 -4.74 21.46
CA GLU A 74 16.40 -4.00 22.73
C GLU A 74 15.54 -4.68 23.81
N VAL A 75 14.34 -5.15 23.49
CA VAL A 75 13.48 -5.92 24.42
C VAL A 75 14.16 -7.23 24.86
N ILE A 76 14.85 -7.94 23.97
CA ILE A 76 15.62 -9.15 24.35
C ILE A 76 16.78 -8.79 25.29
N PHE A 77 17.39 -7.61 25.12
CA PHE A 77 18.50 -7.12 25.95
C PHE A 77 18.06 -6.37 27.21
N MET A 78 16.75 -6.16 27.40
CA MET A 78 16.17 -5.68 28.66
C MET A 78 15.67 -6.89 29.45
N PRO A 79 16.53 -7.55 30.26
CA PRO A 79 16.03 -8.54 31.21
C PRO A 79 15.09 -7.80 32.17
N GLU A 80 13.83 -8.23 32.19
CA GLU A 80 12.73 -7.82 33.08
C GLU A 80 13.15 -6.80 34.17
N GLY A 81 12.83 -5.51 33.97
CA GLY A 81 13.07 -4.42 34.92
C GLY A 81 13.00 -3.04 34.30
#